data_AF-A0A7Y1TNQ7-F1
#
_entry.id   AF-A0A7Y1TNQ7-F1
#
_cell.length_a   1.000
_cell.length_b   1.000
_cell.length_c   1.000
_cell.angle_alpha   90.00
_cell.angle_beta   90.00
_cell.angle_gamma   90.00
#
_symmetry.space_group_name_H-M   'P 1'
#
loop_
_entity.id
_entity.type
_entity.pdbx_description
1 polymer ?
#
loop_
_entity_poly.entity_id
_entity_poly.type
_entity_poly.pdbx_seq_one_letter_code
_entity_poly.pdbx_strand_id
1 'polypeptide(L)' 'MFRAIGNFFTEYGFAVYDAFRFTEGWWASNLVNMIILTVGFIAMFYWLGQMSKHARVGNNL' A
#
# COMPACT_ATOMS: atom_id res chain seq x y z
N MET A 1 -13.42 6.44 -22.35
CA MET A 1 -12.14 6.67 -21.63
C MET A 1 -12.09 5.94 -20.28
N PHE A 2 -13.03 6.18 -19.35
CA PHE A 2 -13.06 5.50 -18.03
C PHE A 2 -13.12 3.96 -18.09
N ARG A 3 -13.73 3.36 -19.12
CA ARG A 3 -13.77 1.90 -19.30
C ARG A 3 -12.40 1.26 -19.51
N ALA A 4 -11.48 1.94 -20.20
CA ALA A 4 -10.13 1.42 -20.45
C ALA A 4 -9.29 1.39 -19.15
N ILE A 5 -9.43 2.45 -18.34
CA ILE A 5 -8.81 2.52 -17.02
C ILE A 5 -9.41 1.47 -16.09
N GLY A 6 -10.74 1.32 -16.09
CA GLY A 6 -11.42 0.27 -15.35
C GLY A 6 -10.90 -1.12 -15.72
N ASN A 7 -10.85 -1.42 -17.03
CA ASN A 7 -10.37 -2.70 -17.53
C ASN A 7 -8.90 -2.96 -17.16
N PHE A 8 -8.05 -1.92 -17.20
CA PHE A 8 -6.65 -2.04 -16.77
C PHE A 8 -6.53 -2.47 -15.31
N PHE A 9 -7.27 -1.83 -14.39
CA PHE A 9 -7.19 -2.17 -12.98
C PHE A 9 -7.83 -3.52 -12.67
N THR A 10 -8.94 -3.89 -13.31
CA THR A 10 -9.60 -5.17 -13.06
C THR A 10 -8.89 -6.36 -13.71
N GLU A 11 -8.30 -6.20 -14.91
CA GLU A 11 -7.60 -7.31 -15.58
C GLU A 11 -6.12 -7.41 -15.23
N TYR A 12 -5.44 -6.29 -14.99
CA TYR A 12 -3.98 -6.27 -14.84
C TYR A 12 -3.54 -5.72 -13.49
N GLY A 13 -4.05 -4.54 -13.09
CA GLY A 13 -3.64 -3.85 -11.86
C GLY A 13 -3.94 -4.64 -10.59
N PHE A 14 -5.03 -5.42 -10.58
CA PHE A 14 -5.45 -6.24 -9.45
C PHE A 14 -5.41 -7.74 -9.73
N ALA A 15 -4.81 -8.19 -10.83
CA ALA A 15 -4.72 -9.61 -11.18
C ALA A 15 -4.09 -10.45 -10.06
N VAL A 16 -3.01 -9.93 -9.46
CA VAL A 16 -2.34 -10.58 -8.33
C VAL A 16 -3.25 -10.63 -7.11
N TYR A 17 -3.99 -9.55 -6.82
CA TYR A 17 -4.93 -9.51 -5.71
C TYR A 17 -6.06 -10.53 -5.88
N ASP A 18 -6.67 -10.60 -7.06
CA ASP A 18 -7.74 -11.55 -7.36
C ASP A 18 -7.26 -13.01 -7.30
N ALA A 19 -6.01 -13.30 -7.69
CA ALA A 19 -5.44 -14.64 -7.58
C ALA A 19 -5.37 -15.15 -6.14
N PHE A 20 -5.05 -14.28 -5.18
CA PHE A 20 -4.93 -14.66 -3.77
C PHE A 20 -6.26 -14.56 -3.00
N ARG A 21 -7.14 -13.61 -3.33
CA ARG A 21 -8.34 -13.36 -2.50
C ARG A 21 -9.32 -14.53 -2.42
N PHE A 22 -9.34 -15.40 -3.43
CA PHE A 22 -10.24 -16.55 -3.51
C PHE A 22 -9.60 -17.87 -3.05
N THR A 23 -8.37 -17.82 -2.53
CA THR A 23 -7.71 -19.01 -1.99
C THR A 23 -8.36 -19.47 -0.68
N GLU A 24 -8.41 -20.78 -0.46
CA GLU A 24 -8.88 -21.34 0.80
C GLU A 24 -7.81 -21.18 1.89
N GLY A 25 -8.18 -20.54 2.99
CA GLY A 25 -7.31 -20.31 4.14
C GLY A 25 -7.11 -18.83 4.42
N TRP A 26 -7.47 -18.42 5.63
CA TRP A 26 -7.47 -17.02 6.07
C TRP A 26 -6.14 -16.28 5.84
N TRP A 27 -5.01 -16.96 6.02
CA TRP A 27 -3.68 -16.38 5.79
C TRP A 27 -3.40 -16.11 4.31
N ALA A 28 -3.73 -17.06 3.44
CA ALA A 28 -3.48 -16.95 2.01
C ALA A 28 -4.38 -15.86 1.37
N SER A 29 -5.66 -15.81 1.75
CA SER A 29 -6.59 -14.79 1.25
C SER A 29 -6.23 -13.37 1.68
N ASN A 30 -5.47 -13.19 2.77
CA ASN A 30 -5.11 -11.88 3.31
C ASN A 30 -3.67 -11.43 3.00
N LEU A 31 -2.85 -12.27 2.37
CA LEU A 31 -1.43 -11.98 2.12
C LEU A 31 -1.20 -10.62 1.45
N VAL A 32 -1.97 -10.33 0.39
CA VAL A 32 -1.84 -9.07 -0.35
C VAL A 32 -2.25 -7.85 0.49
N ASN A 33 -3.31 -7.98 1.30
CA ASN A 33 -3.72 -6.93 2.24
C ASN A 33 -2.61 -6.65 3.28
N MET A 34 -1.97 -7.70 3.79
CA MET A 34 -0.88 -7.57 4.76
C MET A 34 0.32 -6.84 4.17
N ILE A 35 0.68 -7.11 2.91
CA ILE A 35 1.78 -6.42 2.22
C ILE A 35 1.45 -4.94 2.06
N ILE A 36 0.26 -4.60 1.53
CA ILE A 36 -0.14 -3.21 1.30
C ILE A 36 -0.15 -2.42 2.61
N LEU A 37 -0.75 -2.97 3.67
CA LEU A 37 -0.76 -2.32 4.97
C LEU A 37 0.64 -2.12 5.53
N THR A 38 1.49 -3.15 5.47
CA THR A 38 2.86 -3.07 5.99
C THR A 38 3.68 -1.99 5.28
N VAL A 39 3.62 -1.94 3.95
CA VAL A 39 4.30 -0.90 3.17
C VAL A 39 3.74 0.48 3.48
N GLY A 40 2.40 0.60 3.61
CA GLY A 40 1.75 1.84 4.01
C GLY A 40 2.21 2.35 5.37
N PHE A 41 2.31 1.46 6.36
CA PHE A 41 2.83 1.80 7.69
C PHE A 41 4.31 2.22 7.64
N ILE A 42 5.17 1.48 6.93
CA ILE A 42 6.59 1.83 6.78
C ILE A 42 6.74 3.22 6.17
N ALA A 43 6.01 3.51 5.08
CA ALA A 43 6.02 4.81 4.44
C ALA A 43 5.52 5.89 5.41
N MET A 44 4.40 5.67 6.09
CA MET A 44 3.87 6.62 7.06
C MET A 44 4.89 6.95 8.16
N PHE A 45 5.53 5.94 8.78
CA PHE A 45 6.54 6.15 9.82
C PHE A 45 7.79 6.85 9.29
N TYR A 46 8.24 6.53 8.07
CA TYR A 46 9.33 7.25 7.43
C TYR A 46 9.00 8.74 7.27
N TRP A 47 7.81 9.07 6.74
CA TRP A 47 7.40 10.46 6.54
C TRP A 47 7.20 11.22 7.85
N LEU A 48 6.60 10.59 8.87
CA LEU A 48 6.50 11.17 10.21
C LEU A 48 7.89 11.47 10.81
N GLY A 49 8.85 10.55 10.63
CA GLY A 49 10.23 10.75 11.05
C GLY A 49 10.91 11.92 10.33
N GLN A 50 10.69 12.06 9.01
CA GLN A 50 11.22 13.19 8.23
C GLN A 50 10.62 14.52 8.69
N MET A 51 9.31 14.59 8.91
CA MET A 51 8.67 15.81 9.40
C MET A 51 9.21 16.23 10.77
N SER A 52 9.37 15.29 11.70
CA SER A 52 9.96 15.57 13.01
C SER A 52 11.42 16.04 12.90
N LYS A 53 12.22 15.43 12.01
CA LYS A 53 13.59 15.86 11.74
C LYS A 53 13.65 17.30 11.21
N HIS A 54 12.80 17.64 10.25
CA HIS A 54 12.77 19.00 9.68
C HIS A 54 12.23 20.02 10.68
N ALA A 55 11.21 19.68 11.49
CA ALA A 55 10.72 20.53 12.57
C ALA A 55 11.81 20.83 13.61
N ARG A 56 12.60 19.82 13.99
CA ARG A 56 13.69 19.99 14.97
C ARG A 56 14.86 20.83 14.41
N VAL A 57 15.17 20.71 13.12
CA VAL A 57 16.22 21.53 12.47
C VAL A 57 15.83 23.02 12.47
N GLY A 58 14.54 23.34 12.26
CA GLY A 58 14.06 24.73 12.31
C GLY A 58 14.10 25.38 13.69
N ASN A 59 14.08 24.60 14.78
CA ASN A 59 14.12 25.11 16.16
C ASN A 59 15.55 25.35 16.69
N ASN A 60 16.56 24.89 15.97
CA ASN A 60 17.98 25.00 16.36
C ASN A 60 18.74 26.06 15.53
N LEU A 61 18.03 26.90 14.77
CA LEU A 61 18.51 28.09 14.06
C LEU A 61 17.97 29.33 14.76
#